data_AF-A0A946TH25-F1
#
_entry.id   AF-A0A946TH25-F1
#
_cell.length_a   1.000
_cell.length_b   1.000
_cell.length_c   1.000
_cell.angle_alpha   90.00
_cell.angle_beta   90.00
_cell.angle_gamma   90.00
#
_symmetry.space_group_name_H-M   'P 1'
#
loop_
_entity.id
_entity.type
_entity.pdbx_description
1 polymer ?
#
loop_
_entity_poly.entity_id
_entity_poly.type
_entity_poly.pdbx_seq_one_letter_code
_entity_poly.pdbx_strand_id
1 'polypeptide(L)' 'KEHNFFPKEVKANGIYGPTTEQAVKDFQSIHNLPAVGYVGPLTRKALNKL' A
#
# COMPACT_ATOMS: atom_id res chain seq x y z
N LYS A 1 -4.90 -5.90 -13.65
CA LYS A 1 -6.10 -5.68 -12.81
C LYS A 1 -5.69 -4.71 -11.73
N GLU A 2 -6.32 -3.54 -11.64
CA GLU A 2 -6.08 -2.63 -10.53
C GLU A 2 -6.52 -3.34 -9.24
N HIS A 3 -5.57 -3.62 -8.35
CA HIS A 3 -5.88 -4.12 -7.03
C HIS A 3 -6.24 -2.92 -6.17
N ASN A 4 -7.51 -2.80 -5.81
CA ASN A 4 -7.95 -1.73 -4.94
C ASN A 4 -7.60 -2.08 -3.48
N PHE A 5 -6.47 -1.57 -3.00
CA PHE A 5 -5.97 -1.84 -1.64
C PHE A 5 -6.70 -1.07 -0.54
N PHE A 6 -7.47 -0.04 -0.92
CA PHE A 6 -8.27 0.73 0.01
C PHE A 6 -9.75 0.34 -0.09
N PRO A 7 -10.49 0.30 1.03
CA PRO A 7 -11.94 0.26 1.00
C PRO A 7 -12.51 1.42 0.19
N LYS A 8 -13.62 1.20 -0.51
CA LYS A 8 -14.22 2.12 -1.49
C LYS A 8 -14.50 3.54 -0.95
N GLU A 9 -14.70 3.67 0.36
CA GLU A 9 -15.13 4.92 1.01
C GLU A 9 -14.01 5.63 1.80
N VAL A 10 -12.77 5.12 1.75
CA VAL A 10 -11.65 5.74 2.46
C VAL A 10 -11.17 6.97 1.70
N LYS A 11 -11.26 8.13 2.35
CA LYS A 11 -10.72 9.40 1.84
C LYS A 11 -9.28 9.59 2.29
N ALA A 12 -8.43 10.05 1.38
CA ALA A 12 -7.08 10.48 1.73
C ALA A 12 -7.15 11.68 2.68
N ASN A 13 -6.59 11.51 3.87
CA ASN A 13 -6.56 12.52 4.92
C ASN A 13 -5.12 12.97 5.27
N GLY A 14 -4.11 12.48 4.53
CA GLY A 14 -2.70 12.77 4.78
C GLY A 14 -2.10 12.05 5.98
N ILE A 15 -2.87 11.21 6.69
CA ILE A 15 -2.43 10.48 7.88
C ILE A 15 -2.10 9.04 7.50
N TYR A 16 -0.93 8.58 7.93
CA TYR A 16 -0.56 7.18 7.83
C TYR A 16 -1.13 6.41 9.03
N GLY A 17 -2.40 5.99 8.92
CA GLY A 17 -3.12 5.24 9.95
C GLY A 17 -3.21 3.73 9.65
N PRO A 18 -3.90 2.96 10.51
CA PRO A 18 -4.02 1.51 10.38
C PRO A 18 -4.58 1.05 9.03
N THR A 19 -5.52 1.80 8.45
CA THR A 19 -6.07 1.52 7.12
C THR A 19 -5.02 1.65 6.02
N THR A 20 -4.20 2.70 6.07
CA THR A 20 -3.10 2.91 5.11
C THR A 20 -2.03 1.84 5.27
N GLU A 21 -1.68 1.49 6.51
CA GLU A 21 -0.71 0.44 6.79
C GLU A 21 -1.18 -0.91 6.23
N GLN A 22 -2.45 -1.28 6.44
CA GLN A 22 -3.00 -2.53 5.90
C GLN A 22 -2.99 -2.54 4.37
N ALA A 23 -3.44 -1.45 3.74
CA ALA A 23 -3.41 -1.31 2.28
C ALA A 23 -1.97 -1.45 1.72
N VAL A 24 -0.97 -0.92 2.43
CA VAL A 24 0.44 -1.07 2.06
C VAL A 24 0.93 -2.50 2.24
N LYS A 25 0.53 -3.21 3.29
CA LYS A 25 0.85 -4.64 3.49
C LYS A 25 0.27 -5.50 2.37
N ASP A 26 -0.98 -5.24 2.00
CA ASP A 26 -1.66 -5.97 0.93
C ASP A 26 -0.97 -5.71 -0.43
N PHE A 27 -0.61 -4.46 -0.71
CA PHE A 27 0.19 -4.10 -1.89
C PHE A 27 1.53 -4.84 -1.89
N GLN A 28 2.27 -4.78 -0.78
CA GLN A 28 3.55 -5.46 -0.66
C GLN A 28 3.43 -6.97 -0.91
N SER A 29 2.41 -7.61 -0.34
CA SER A 29 2.15 -9.05 -0.51
C SER A 29 1.91 -9.42 -1.97
N ILE A 30 1.03 -8.70 -2.68
CA ILE A 30 0.73 -8.96 -4.10
C ILE A 30 1.96 -8.76 -4.99
N HIS A 31 2.84 -7.83 -4.62
CA HIS A 31 4.05 -7.51 -5.37
C HIS A 31 5.30 -8.29 -4.91
N ASN A 32 5.14 -9.35 -4.10
CA ASN A 32 6.22 -10.19 -3.58
C ASN A 32 7.29 -9.39 -2.80
N LEU A 33 6.87 -8.35 -2.08
CA LEU A 33 7.70 -7.56 -1.17
C LEU A 33 7.44 -7.99 0.28
N PRO A 34 8.38 -7.73 1.22
CA PRO A 34 8.10 -7.88 2.64
C PRO A 34 6.90 -7.03 3.05
N ALA A 35 5.81 -7.68 3.49
CA ALA A 35 4.53 -7.05 3.86
C ALA A 35 4.57 -6.46 5.28
N VAL A 36 5.51 -5.55 5.51
CA VAL A 36 5.76 -4.93 6.82
C VAL A 36 4.92 -3.68 7.07
N GLY A 37 4.23 -3.16 6.04
CA GLY A 37 3.38 -1.97 6.18
C GLY A 37 4.15 -0.65 6.24
N TYR A 38 5.46 -0.67 5.99
CA TYR A 38 6.31 0.52 5.88
C TYR A 38 6.71 0.78 4.42
N VAL A 39 6.59 2.03 3.97
CA VAL A 39 6.91 2.42 2.58
C VAL A 39 8.39 2.78 2.43
N GLY A 40 9.23 1.75 2.35
CA GLY A 40 10.67 1.86 2.08
C GLY A 40 11.02 1.96 0.57
N PRO A 41 12.32 2.03 0.21
CA PRO A 41 12.76 2.21 -1.18
C PRO A 41 12.22 1.16 -2.16
N LEU A 42 12.13 -0.10 -1.75
CA LEU A 42 11.59 -1.18 -2.59
C LEU A 42 10.10 -0.98 -2.87
N THR A 43 9.32 -0.66 -1.84
CA THR A 43 7.89 -0.36 -1.97
C THR A 43 7.66 0.88 -2.83
N ARG A 44 8.43 1.96 -2.62
CA ARG A 44 8.36 3.16 -3.47
C ARG A 44 8.67 2.85 -4.94
N LYS A 45 9.71 2.05 -5.20
CA LYS A 45 10.08 1.64 -6.55
C LYS A 45 8.96 0.83 -7.22
N ALA A 46 8.26 -0.02 -6.47
CA ALA A 46 7.13 -0.78 -7.00
C ALA A 46 5.90 0.12 -7.27
N LEU A 47 5.58 1.04 -6.36
CA LEU A 47 4.49 2.01 -6.55
C LEU A 47 4.70 2.89 -7.78
N ASN A 48 5.93 3.36 -8.02
CA ASN A 48 6.27 4.19 -9.19
C ASN A 48 6.27 3.43 -10.52
N LYS A 49 6.08 2.11 -10.51
CA LYS A 49 6.02 1.25 -11.70
C LYS A 49 4.60 0.82 -12.07
N LEU A 50 3.61 1.14 -11.23
CA LEU A 50 2.20 1.05 -11.59
C LEU A 50 1.88 2.09 -12.66
#